data_AF-A0AB39TS82-F1
#
_entry.id   AF-A0AB39TS82-F1
#
_cell.length_a   1.000
_cell.length_b   1.000
_cell.length_c   1.000
_cell.angle_alpha   90.00
_cell.angle_beta   90.00
_cell.angle_gamma   90.00
#
_symmetry.space_group_name_H-M   'P 1'
#
loop_
_entity.id
_entity.type
_entity.pdbx_description
1 polymer ?
#
loop_
_entity_poly.entity_id
_entity_poly.type
_entity_poly.pdbx_seq_one_letter_code
_entity_poly.pdbx_strand_id
1 'polypeptide(L)'
;MARAIGEDFTKPREAAISASHKAASELTGWSVAPKLGQVADHWAPILTSVHDRLSKTADNLTSTAQAYTNNENANAEVWQTQRIGEIWEKPSQ
;
A
#
# COMPACT_ATOMS: atom_id res chain seq x y z
N MET A 1 -4.83 -5.95 3.46
CA MET A 1 -5.70 -4.86 2.99
C MET A 1 -4.98 -3.93 2.01
N ALA A 2 -4.07 -3.05 2.43
CA ALA A 2 -3.39 -2.13 1.49
C ALA A 2 -2.67 -2.84 0.32
N ARG A 3 -2.04 -4.00 0.57
CA ARG A 3 -1.41 -4.82 -0.48
C ARG A 3 -2.42 -5.33 -1.50
N ALA A 4 -3.49 -5.97 -1.01
CA ALA A 4 -4.59 -6.46 -1.84
C ALA A 4 -5.24 -5.33 -2.68
N ILE A 5 -5.43 -4.14 -2.10
CA ILE A 5 -5.96 -2.98 -2.84
C ILE A 5 -5.00 -2.55 -3.95
N GLY A 6 -3.69 -2.52 -3.69
CA GLY A 6 -2.68 -2.23 -4.72
C GLY A 6 -2.66 -3.26 -5.85
N GLU A 7 -2.72 -4.55 -5.49
CA GLU A 7 -2.80 -5.67 -6.43
C GLU A 7 -4.08 -5.60 -7.28
N ASP A 8 -5.23 -5.42 -6.63
CA ASP A 8 -6.54 -5.28 -7.29
C ASP A 8 -6.59 -4.05 -8.21
N PHE A 9 -5.84 -3.00 -7.90
CA PHE A 9 -5.77 -1.77 -8.70
C PHE A 9 -4.91 -1.90 -9.96
N THR A 10 -4.03 -2.91 -10.04
CA THR A 10 -3.12 -3.12 -11.18
C THR A 10 -3.87 -3.31 -12.49
N LYS A 11 -4.86 -4.23 -12.51
CA LYS A 11 -5.62 -4.53 -13.73
C LYS A 11 -6.49 -3.36 -14.21
N PRO A 12 -7.29 -2.69 -13.36
CA PRO A 12 -8.06 -1.51 -13.76
C PRO A 12 -7.18 -0.36 -14.29
N ARG A 13 -6.01 -0.12 -13.68
CA ARG A 13 -5.04 0.89 -14.17
C ARG A 13 -4.62 0.59 -15.60
N GLU A 14 -4.15 -0.62 -15.86
CA GLU A 14 -3.66 -1.03 -17.18
C GLU A 14 -4.78 -0.99 -18.22
N ALA A 15 -5.98 -1.44 -17.86
CA ALA A 15 -7.15 -1.36 -18.72
C ALA A 15 -7.51 0.09 -19.08
N ALA A 16 -7.47 1.02 -18.12
CA ALA A 16 -7.78 2.43 -18.36
C ALA A 16 -6.78 3.10 -19.31
N ILE A 17 -5.47 2.87 -19.11
CA ILE A 17 -4.41 3.41 -19.96
C ILE A 17 -4.53 2.82 -21.37
N SER A 18 -4.66 1.50 -21.48
CA SER A 18 -4.77 0.79 -22.76
C SER A 18 -6.02 1.21 -23.55
N ALA A 19 -7.19 1.29 -22.90
CA ALA A 19 -8.43 1.71 -23.54
C ALA A 19 -8.33 3.16 -24.05
N SER A 20 -7.68 4.04 -23.30
CA SER A 20 -7.51 5.45 -23.68
C SER A 20 -6.59 5.61 -24.91
N HIS A 21 -5.47 4.89 -24.96
CA HIS A 21 -4.60 4.88 -26.15
C HIS A 21 -5.26 4.22 -27.35
N LYS A 22 -6.02 3.14 -27.14
CA LYS A 22 -6.78 2.48 -28.20
C LYS A 22 -7.81 3.44 -28.80
N ALA A 23 -8.61 4.10 -27.97
CA ALA A 23 -9.58 5.08 -28.42
C ALA A 23 -8.93 6.27 -29.16
N ALA A 24 -7.79 6.77 -28.67
CA ALA A 24 -7.04 7.81 -29.36
C ALA A 24 -6.56 7.36 -30.76
N SER A 25 -6.13 6.10 -30.88
CA SER A 25 -5.67 5.51 -32.15
C SER A 25 -6.82 5.29 -33.14
N GLU A 26 -7.96 4.79 -32.67
CA GLU A 26 -9.16 4.56 -33.48
C GLU A 26 -9.75 5.88 -34.03
N LEU A 27 -9.52 6.99 -33.33
CA LEU A 27 -9.96 8.33 -33.73
C LEU A 27 -8.91 9.09 -34.57
N THR A 28 -7.84 8.44 -35.03
CA THR A 28 -6.80 9.08 -35.86
C THR A 28 -7.43 9.79 -37.06
N GLY A 29 -7.03 11.04 -37.30
CA GLY A 29 -7.61 11.90 -38.33
C GLY A 29 -8.76 12.79 -37.85
N TRP A 30 -9.29 12.54 -36.65
CA TRP A 30 -10.26 13.42 -35.99
C TRP A 30 -9.53 14.42 -35.08
N SER A 31 -10.05 15.65 -35.00
CA SER A 31 -9.45 16.72 -34.18
C SER A 31 -9.36 16.40 -32.68
N VAL A 32 -10.17 15.45 -32.20
CA VAL A 32 -10.22 15.05 -30.79
C VAL A 32 -9.12 14.05 -30.39
N ALA A 33 -8.59 13.27 -31.33
CA ALA A 33 -7.63 12.19 -31.03
C ALA A 33 -6.37 12.64 -30.28
N PRO A 34 -5.70 13.75 -30.67
CA PRO A 34 -4.52 14.22 -29.94
C PRO A 34 -4.84 14.60 -28.49
N LYS A 35 -6.02 15.20 -28.24
CA LYS A 35 -6.42 15.60 -26.89
C LYS A 35 -6.72 14.38 -26.01
N LEU A 36 -7.32 13.35 -26.60
CA LEU A 36 -7.58 12.08 -25.90
C LEU A 36 -6.27 11.38 -25.52
N GLY A 37 -5.29 11.36 -26.43
CA GLY A 37 -3.94 10.84 -26.15
C GLY A 37 -3.27 11.59 -24.99
N GLN A 38 -3.30 12.93 -25.01
CA GLN A 38 -2.76 13.74 -23.90
C GLN A 38 -3.42 13.44 -22.55
N VAL A 39 -4.73 13.18 -22.53
CA VAL A 39 -5.43 12.79 -21.30
C VAL A 39 -4.92 11.44 -20.80
N ALA A 40 -4.73 10.47 -21.70
CA ALA A 40 -4.16 9.16 -21.36
C ALA A 40 -2.75 9.31 -20.76
N ASP A 41 -1.88 10.06 -21.44
CA ASP A 41 -0.50 10.32 -21.03
C ASP A 41 -0.41 11.05 -19.68
N HIS A 42 -1.37 11.94 -19.38
CA HIS A 42 -1.41 12.67 -18.12
C HIS A 42 -1.89 11.80 -16.95
N TRP A 43 -2.85 10.91 -17.17
CA TRP A 43 -3.38 10.03 -16.13
C TRP A 43 -2.47 8.85 -15.82
N ALA A 44 -1.73 8.32 -16.80
CA ALA A 44 -0.83 7.20 -16.62
C ALA A 44 0.15 7.33 -15.41
N PRO A 45 0.91 8.45 -15.26
CA PRO A 45 1.80 8.62 -14.11
C PRO A 45 1.04 8.79 -12.79
N ILE A 46 -0.14 9.42 -12.80
CA ILE A 46 -0.96 9.60 -11.59
C ILE A 46 -1.45 8.24 -11.07
N LEU A 47 -1.99 7.39 -11.95
CA LEU A 47 -2.45 6.06 -11.57
C LEU A 47 -1.28 5.17 -11.11
N THR A 48 -0.11 5.31 -11.73
CA THR A 48 1.11 4.63 -11.27
C THR A 48 1.49 5.07 -9.87
N SER A 49 1.47 6.38 -9.58
CA SER A 49 1.78 6.90 -8.24
C SER A 49 0.79 6.41 -7.17
N VAL A 50 -0.49 6.29 -7.51
CA VAL A 50 -1.50 5.72 -6.59
C VAL A 50 -1.18 4.26 -6.25
N HIS A 51 -0.88 3.44 -7.27
CA HIS A 51 -0.45 2.06 -7.08
C HIS A 51 0.77 1.97 -6.16
N ASP A 52 1.82 2.75 -6.44
CA ASP A 52 3.07 2.72 -5.68
C ASP A 52 2.86 3.13 -4.22
N ARG A 53 1.99 4.12 -3.99
CA ARG A 53 1.64 4.55 -2.63
C ARG A 53 0.87 3.49 -1.86
N LEU A 54 -0.01 2.74 -2.52
CA LEU A 54 -0.71 1.61 -1.89
C LEU A 54 0.26 0.51 -1.49
N SER A 55 1.18 0.13 -2.38
CA SER A 55 2.24 -0.85 -2.11
C SER A 55 3.13 -0.41 -0.95
N LYS A 56 3.63 0.84 -0.97
CA LYS A 56 4.45 1.38 0.12
C LYS A 56 3.70 1.44 1.45
N THR A 57 2.41 1.79 1.43
CA THR A 57 1.58 1.77 2.64
C THR A 57 1.44 0.36 3.18
N ALA A 58 1.29 -0.64 2.32
CA ALA A 58 1.24 -2.03 2.73
C ALA A 58 2.53 -2.50 3.41
N ASP A 59 3.67 -2.15 2.84
CA ASP A 59 4.99 -2.50 3.39
C ASP A 59 5.21 -1.83 4.75
N ASN A 60 4.84 -0.55 4.88
CA ASN A 60 4.90 0.17 6.15
C ASN A 60 4.00 -0.47 7.23
N LEU A 61 2.79 -0.88 6.87
CA LEU A 61 1.88 -1.57 7.79
C LEU A 61 2.45 -2.92 8.23
N THR A 62 3.01 -3.70 7.31
CA THR A 62 3.69 -4.96 7.63
C THR A 62 4.86 -4.73 8.57
N SER A 63 5.72 -3.75 8.28
CA SER A 63 6.87 -3.41 9.13
C SER A 63 6.44 -2.95 10.52
N THR A 64 5.40 -2.11 10.60
CA THR A 64 4.87 -1.61 11.89
C THR A 64 4.30 -2.74 12.73
N ALA A 65 3.52 -3.65 12.12
CA ALA A 65 2.98 -4.81 12.82
C ALA A 65 4.10 -5.71 13.36
N GLN A 66 5.16 -5.93 12.58
CA GLN A 66 6.29 -6.74 13.00
C GLN A 66 7.09 -6.07 14.13
N ALA A 67 7.29 -4.75 14.07
CA ALA A 67 7.90 -3.99 15.14
C ALA A 67 7.09 -4.06 16.44
N TYR A 68 5.76 -3.98 16.34
CA TYR A 68 4.87 -4.14 17.49
C TYR A 68 5.00 -5.53 18.13
N THR A 69 4.93 -6.60 17.33
CA THR A 69 5.10 -7.97 17.82
C THR A 69 6.46 -8.16 18.49
N ASN A 70 7.54 -7.61 17.92
CA ASN A 70 8.86 -7.69 18.51
C ASN A 70 8.93 -6.95 19.85
N ASN A 71 8.31 -5.77 19.95
CA ASN A 71 8.25 -5.00 21.19
C ASN A 71 7.46 -5.75 22.28
N GLU A 72 6.31 -6.33 21.92
CA GLU A 72 5.49 -7.10 22.85
C GLU A 72 6.26 -8.31 23.40
N ASN A 73 6.97 -9.04 22.53
CA ASN A 73 7.82 -10.17 22.94
C ASN A 73 8.95 -9.73 23.88
N ALA A 74 9.63 -8.62 23.57
CA ALA A 74 10.69 -8.08 24.41
C ALA A 74 10.15 -7.63 25.78
N ASN A 75 8.97 -7.01 25.82
CA ASN A 75 8.32 -6.64 27.07
C ASN A 75 7.99 -7.90 27.88
N ALA A 76 7.35 -8.89 27.27
CA ALA A 76 7.02 -10.16 27.93
C ALA A 76 8.25 -10.85 28.51
N GLU A 77 9.37 -10.85 27.78
CA GLU A 77 10.66 -11.38 28.26
C GLU A 77 11.16 -10.62 29.50
N VAL A 78 11.07 -9.29 29.52
CA VAL A 78 11.43 -8.47 30.70
C VAL A 78 10.53 -8.80 31.89
N TRP A 79 9.21 -8.89 31.68
CA TRP A 79 8.25 -9.24 32.73
C TRP A 79 8.55 -10.60 33.36
N GLN A 80 8.88 -11.61 32.53
CA GLN A 80 9.26 -12.94 32.98
C GLN A 80 10.60 -12.93 33.71
N THR A 81 11.62 -12.31 33.12
CA THR A 81 12.99 -12.31 33.67
C THR A 81 13.04 -11.61 35.03
N GLN A 82 12.34 -10.49 35.18
CA GLN A 82 12.31 -9.74 36.42
C GLN A 82 11.25 -10.27 37.41
N ARG A 83 10.49 -11.32 37.05
CA ARG A 83 9.36 -11.88 37.82
C ARG A 83 8.43 -10.79 38.37
N ILE A 84 8.20 -9.74 37.59
CA ILE A 84 7.52 -8.53 38.09
C ILE A 84 6.11 -8.86 38.56
N GLY A 85 5.43 -9.82 37.91
CA GLY A 85 4.12 -10.31 38.34
C GLY A 85 4.13 -10.97 39.73
N GLU A 86 5.16 -11.75 40.06
CA GLU A 86 5.30 -12.40 41.36
C GLU A 86 5.69 -11.41 42.47
N ILE A 87 6.47 -10.38 42.13
CA ILE A 87 6.86 -9.29 43.05
C ILE A 87 5.63 -8.43 43.40
N TRP A 88 4.72 -8.22 42.44
CA TRP A 88 3.48 -7.48 42.66
C TRP A 88 2.46 -8.24 43.51
N GLU A 89 2.41 -9.57 43.43
CA GLU A 89 1.53 -10.40 44.27
C GLU A 89 2.04 -10.60 45.70
N LYS A 90 3.33 -10.39 45.94
CA LYS A 90 3.93 -10.40 47.29
C LYS A 90 4.75 -9.13 47.54
N PRO A 91 4.11 -7.97 47.65
CA PRO A 91 4.81 -6.76 48.03
C PRO A 91 5.18 -6.90 49.51
N SER A 92 6.47 -7.10 49.80
CA SER A 92 7.08 -7.18 51.14
C SER A 92 6.57 -8.31 52.06
N GLN A 93 7.28 -9.44 52.03
CA GLN A 93 7.61 -10.23 53.22
C GLN A 93 9.13 -10.30 53.37
#